data_AF-A0A4P6YTI0-F1
#
_entry.id   AF-A0A4P6YTI0-F1
#
_cell.length_a   1.000
_cell.length_b   1.000
_cell.length_c   1.000
_cell.angle_alpha   90.00
_cell.angle_beta   90.00
_cell.angle_gamma   90.00
#
_symmetry.space_group_name_H-M   'P 1'
#
loop_
_entity.id
_entity.type
_entity.pdbx_description
1 polymer ?
#
loop_
_entity_poly.entity_id
_entity_poly.type
_entity_poly.pdbx_seq_one_letter_code
_entity_poly.pdbx_strand_id
1 'polypeptide(L)'
;MQDEYNNQVIRQGLNAPYRKIFDAVEENEQLFWELVEEFRGLQVNFPVRLYNAEQVEILVLNEYDGSNADVLAQRYGFSKRWVDNVISKNKQDN
;
A
#
# COMPACT_ATOMS: atom_id res chain seq x y z
N MET A 1 -22.47 15.57 -11.07
CA MET A 1 -23.15 15.68 -12.38
C MET A 1 -22.20 16.02 -13.53
N GLN A 2 -21.58 17.22 -13.61
CA GLN A 2 -20.65 17.54 -14.72
C GLN A 2 -19.33 16.76 -14.61
N ASP A 3 -18.78 16.64 -13.41
CA ASP A 3 -17.50 15.95 -13.16
C ASP A 3 -17.62 14.44 -13.35
N GLU A 4 -18.70 13.82 -12.85
CA GLU A 4 -18.99 12.39 -13.05
C GLU A 4 -19.15 12.02 -14.53
N TYR A 5 -19.79 12.90 -15.32
CA TYR A 5 -19.93 12.69 -16.77
C TYR A 5 -18.56 12.77 -17.46
N ASN A 6 -17.72 13.74 -17.09
CA ASN A 6 -16.36 13.87 -17.63
C ASN A 6 -15.50 12.65 -17.28
N ASN A 7 -15.56 12.17 -16.04
CA ASN A 7 -14.85 10.97 -15.60
C ASN A 7 -15.27 9.72 -16.38
N GLN A 8 -16.57 9.58 -16.68
CA GLN A 8 -17.06 8.47 -17.48
C GLN A 8 -16.51 8.49 -18.91
N VAL A 9 -16.40 9.67 -19.53
CA VAL A 9 -15.81 9.85 -20.87
C VAL A 9 -14.32 9.50 -20.87
N ILE A 10 -13.57 10.01 -19.88
CA ILE A 10 -12.14 9.72 -19.70
C ILE A 10 -11.96 8.20 -19.55
N ARG A 11 -12.68 7.59 -18.61
CA ARG A 11 -12.62 6.16 -18.31
C ARG A 11 -12.87 5.29 -19.53
N GLN A 12 -13.84 5.64 -20.38
CA GLN A 12 -14.14 4.91 -21.61
C GLN A 12 -12.99 4.98 -22.64
N GLY A 13 -12.27 6.10 -22.69
CA GLY A 13 -11.13 6.29 -23.59
C GLY A 13 -9.84 5.58 -23.15
N LEU A 14 -9.71 5.25 -21.85
CA LEU A 14 -8.52 4.59 -21.31
C LEU A 14 -8.46 3.10 -21.71
N ASN A 15 -7.26 2.56 -21.90
CA ASN A 15 -7.06 1.12 -22.09
C ASN A 15 -7.23 0.32 -20.77
N ALA A 16 -7.26 -1.00 -20.85
CA ALA A 16 -7.57 -1.84 -19.67
C ALA A 16 -6.64 -1.62 -18.46
N PRO A 17 -5.30 -1.55 -18.60
CA PRO A 17 -4.43 -1.18 -17.49
C PRO A 17 -4.70 0.20 -16.89
N TYR A 18 -4.82 1.24 -17.73
CA TYR A 18 -5.05 2.61 -17.24
C TYR A 18 -6.42 2.77 -16.59
N ARG A 19 -7.46 2.07 -17.06
CA ARG A 19 -8.76 2.03 -16.38
C ARG A 19 -8.67 1.48 -14.96
N LYS A 20 -7.90 0.42 -14.74
CA LYS A 20 -7.71 -0.14 -13.38
C LYS A 20 -7.02 0.86 -12.46
N ILE A 21 -6.05 1.61 -12.97
CA ILE A 21 -5.36 2.65 -12.20
C ILE A 21 -6.32 3.81 -11.91
N PHE A 22 -7.09 4.27 -12.90
CA PHE A 22 -8.09 5.31 -12.74
C PHE A 22 -9.17 4.94 -11.71
N ASP A 23 -9.66 3.70 -11.76
CA ASP A 23 -10.62 3.17 -10.78
C ASP A 23 -9.99 3.07 -9.38
N ALA A 24 -8.70 2.71 -9.28
CA ALA A 24 -7.98 2.59 -8.00
C ALA A 24 -7.72 3.94 -7.31
N VAL A 25 -7.70 5.04 -8.07
CA VAL A 25 -7.63 6.41 -7.55
C VAL A 25 -9.01 7.07 -7.44
N GLU A 26 -10.08 6.28 -7.39
CA GLU A 26 -11.46 6.74 -7.23
C GLU A 26 -11.89 7.75 -8.31
N GLU A 27 -11.47 7.53 -9.56
CA GLU A 27 -11.77 8.40 -10.71
C GLU A 27 -11.27 9.85 -10.52
N ASN A 28 -10.27 10.07 -9.66
CA ASN A 28 -9.62 11.36 -9.51
C ASN A 28 -8.68 11.63 -10.71
N GLU A 29 -9.14 12.46 -11.65
CA GLU A 29 -8.40 12.81 -12.86
C GLU A 29 -7.03 13.42 -12.57
N GLN A 30 -6.94 14.35 -11.61
CA GLN A 30 -5.69 15.02 -11.29
C GLN A 30 -4.64 14.02 -10.79
N LEU A 31 -5.01 13.19 -9.80
CA LEU A 31 -4.11 12.18 -9.24
C LEU A 31 -3.72 11.11 -10.27
N PHE A 32 -4.65 10.73 -11.14
CA PHE A 32 -4.37 9.81 -12.23
C PHE A 32 -3.31 10.34 -13.18
N TRP A 33 -3.43 11.60 -13.62
CA TRP A 33 -2.46 12.20 -14.53
C TRP A 33 -1.09 12.38 -13.89
N GLU A 34 -1.04 12.84 -12.63
CA GLU A 34 0.21 12.94 -11.86
C GLU A 34 0.93 11.60 -11.79
N LEU A 35 0.21 10.51 -11.47
CA LEU A 35 0.78 9.17 -11.40
C LEU A 35 1.26 8.68 -12.79
N VAL A 36 0.45 8.87 -13.83
CA VAL A 36 0.82 8.45 -15.18
C VAL A 36 2.03 9.21 -15.70
N GLU A 37 2.17 10.50 -15.38
CA GLU A 37 3.33 11.31 -15.76
C GLU A 37 4.59 10.85 -15.03
N GLU A 38 4.53 10.74 -13.70
CA GLU A 38 5.67 10.36 -12.86
C GLU A 38 6.23 8.97 -13.21
N PHE A 39 5.35 8.01 -13.52
CA PHE A 39 5.73 6.62 -13.79
C PHE A 39 5.81 6.26 -15.28
N ARG A 40 5.63 7.24 -16.20
CA ARG A 40 5.62 6.96 -17.64
C ARG A 40 6.93 6.33 -18.10
N GLY A 41 6.85 5.19 -18.76
CA GLY A 41 8.03 4.50 -19.32
C GLY A 41 8.79 3.63 -18.31
N LEU A 42 8.39 3.64 -17.04
CA LEU A 42 8.91 2.70 -16.04
C LEU A 42 8.14 1.37 -16.11
N GLN A 43 8.88 0.27 -15.97
CA GLN A 43 8.28 -1.04 -15.74
C GLN A 43 8.26 -1.31 -14.22
N VAL A 44 7.12 -1.07 -13.58
CA VAL A 44 6.94 -1.31 -12.14
C VAL A 44 6.42 -2.73 -11.91
N ASN A 45 7.13 -3.49 -11.09
CA ASN A 45 6.63 -4.75 -10.53
C ASN A 45 6.24 -4.50 -9.07
N PHE A 46 4.95 -4.60 -8.76
CA PHE A 46 4.46 -4.39 -7.39
C PHE A 46 4.79 -5.61 -6.53
N PRO A 47 5.71 -5.48 -5.54
CA PRO A 47 6.01 -6.58 -4.65
C PRO A 47 4.79 -6.95 -3.82
N VAL A 48 4.65 -8.24 -3.50
CA VAL A 48 3.56 -8.76 -2.63
C VAL A 48 3.60 -8.11 -1.24
N ARG A 49 4.79 -7.71 -0.78
CA ARG A 49 4.98 -7.01 0.49
C ARG A 49 5.18 -5.53 0.22
N LEU A 50 4.29 -4.72 0.78
CA LEU A 50 4.39 -3.27 0.70
C LEU A 50 5.61 -2.74 1.47
N TYR A 51 5.91 -3.36 2.62
CA TYR A 51 7.00 -2.95 3.51
C TYR A 51 8.15 -3.96 3.49
N ASN A 52 9.38 -3.48 3.68
CA ASN A 52 10.53 -4.34 3.91
C ASN A 52 10.50 -4.89 5.36
N ALA A 53 11.06 -6.08 5.59
CA ALA A 53 11.00 -6.72 6.91
C ALA A 53 11.84 -5.97 7.96
N GLU A 54 12.98 -5.42 7.56
CA GLU A 54 13.92 -4.73 8.45
C GLU A 54 13.34 -3.45 9.06
N GLN A 55 12.67 -2.61 8.26
CA GLN A 55 12.04 -1.39 8.78
C GLN A 55 10.78 -1.73 9.57
N VAL A 56 10.04 -2.77 9.17
CA VAL A 56 8.86 -3.21 9.93
C VAL A 56 9.23 -3.77 11.29
N GLU A 57 10.37 -4.44 11.44
CA GLU A 57 10.85 -4.88 12.76
C GLU A 57 11.00 -3.69 13.72
N ILE A 58 11.60 -2.60 13.25
CA ILE A 58 11.75 -1.36 14.02
C ILE A 58 10.39 -0.75 14.36
N LEU A 59 9.48 -0.67 13.38
CA LEU A 59 8.14 -0.11 13.58
C LEU A 59 7.32 -0.95 14.58
N VAL A 60 7.37 -2.27 14.48
CA VAL A 60 6.69 -3.19 15.40
C VAL A 60 7.18 -2.97 16.82
N LEU A 61 8.50 -2.91 17.04
CA LEU A 61 9.05 -2.73 18.38
C LEU A 61 8.72 -1.35 18.98
N ASN A 62 8.63 -0.31 18.16
CA ASN A 62 8.29 1.03 18.60
C ASN A 62 6.79 1.23 18.87
N GLU A 63 5.92 0.60 18.07
CA GLU A 63 4.46 0.76 18.17
C GLU A 63 3.78 -0.30 19.06
N TYR A 64 4.50 -1.33 19.49
CA TYR A 64 3.93 -2.40 20.30
C TYR A 64 3.56 -1.93 21.72
N ASP A 65 2.28 -2.03 22.07
CA ASP A 65 1.73 -1.57 23.35
C ASP A 65 1.52 -2.69 24.38
N GLY A 66 1.89 -3.93 24.05
CA GLY A 66 1.65 -5.11 24.87
C GLY A 66 0.45 -5.95 24.45
N SER A 67 -0.44 -5.43 23.59
CA SER A 67 -1.69 -6.08 23.20
C SER A 67 -2.02 -5.99 21.70
N ASN A 68 -1.39 -5.07 20.97
CA ASN A 68 -1.74 -4.73 19.58
C ASN A 68 -1.02 -5.54 18.49
N ALA A 69 -0.43 -6.70 18.77
CA ALA A 69 0.33 -7.50 17.80
C ALA A 69 -0.49 -7.87 16.54
N ASP A 70 -1.78 -8.19 16.70
CA ASP A 70 -2.67 -8.51 15.57
C ASP A 70 -2.91 -7.30 14.65
N VAL A 71 -3.05 -6.12 15.24
CA VAL A 71 -3.23 -4.86 14.51
C VAL A 71 -1.98 -4.53 13.70
N LEU A 72 -0.80 -4.69 14.30
CA LEU A 72 0.49 -4.47 13.62
C LEU A 72 0.72 -5.46 12.49
N ALA A 73 0.38 -6.74 12.69
CA ALA A 73 0.46 -7.77 11.67
C ALA A 73 -0.40 -7.42 10.43
N GLN A 74 -1.65 -7.02 10.66
CA GLN A 74 -2.54 -6.59 9.59
C GLN A 74 -2.05 -5.32 8.89
N ARG A 75 -1.62 -4.31 9.66
CA ARG A 75 -1.15 -3.02 9.13
C ARG A 75 0.04 -3.18 8.19
N TYR A 76 1.04 -3.98 8.57
CA TYR A 76 2.26 -4.13 7.77
C TYR A 76 2.22 -5.32 6.79
N GLY A 77 1.15 -6.11 6.80
CA GLY A 77 1.01 -7.26 5.90
C GLY A 77 1.92 -8.44 6.27
N PHE A 78 2.18 -8.63 7.57
CA PHE A 78 2.94 -9.76 8.10
C PHE A 78 2.03 -10.73 8.85
N SER A 79 2.48 -11.97 9.06
CA SER A 79 1.73 -12.90 9.91
C SER A 79 1.89 -12.50 11.38
N LYS A 80 0.85 -12.74 12.18
CA LYS A 80 0.91 -12.58 13.64
C LYS A 80 2.12 -13.30 14.24
N ARG A 81 2.39 -14.53 13.77
CA ARG A 81 3.56 -15.32 14.19
C ARG A 81 4.88 -14.58 13.96
N TRP A 82 5.04 -13.87 12.84
CA TRP A 82 6.25 -13.09 12.57
C TRP A 82 6.37 -11.91 13.52
N VAL A 83 5.28 -11.19 13.78
CA VAL A 83 5.24 -10.07 14.75
C VAL A 83 5.55 -10.56 16.17
N ASP A 84 4.94 -11.66 16.60
CA ASP A 84 5.21 -12.28 17.90
C ASP A 84 6.69 -12.67 18.04
N ASN A 85 7.29 -13.21 16.96
CA ASN A 85 8.71 -13.55 16.94
C ASN A 85 9.61 -12.31 17.11
N VAL A 86 9.32 -11.21 16.39
CA VAL A 86 10.05 -9.94 16.53
C VAL A 86 10.02 -9.43 17.97
N ILE A 87 8.83 -9.38 18.57
CA ILE A 87 8.65 -8.94 19.97
C ILE A 87 9.41 -9.86 20.93
N SER A 88 9.34 -11.18 20.73
CA SER A 88 10.00 -12.15 21.61
C SER A 88 11.52 -12.10 21.54
N LYS A 89 12.08 -11.89 20.34
CA LYS A 89 13.52 -11.80 20.11
C LYS A 89 14.10 -10.56 20.81
N ASN A 90 13.44 -9.41 20.68
CA ASN A 90 13.86 -8.19 21.35
C ASN A 90 13.83 -8.29 22.89
N LYS A 91 12.93 -9.09 23.45
CA LYS A 91 12.88 -9.37 24.91
C LYS A 91 14.00 -10.30 25.39
N GLN A 92 14.63 -11.07 24.51
CA GLN A 92 15.75 -11.96 24.84
C GLN A 92 17.11 -11.25 24.74
N ASP A 93 17.18 -10.20 23.91
CA ASP A 93 18.38 -9.38 23.70
C ASP A 93 18.54 -8.25 24.74
N ASN A 94 17.55 -8.06 25.64
CA ASN A 94 17.58 -7.12 26.78
C ASN A 94 17.61 -7.87 28.11
#